data_AF-A0A916HTJ3-F1
#
_entry.id   AF-A0A916HTJ3-F1
#
_cell.length_a   1.000
_cell.length_b   1.000
_cell.length_c   1.000
_cell.angle_alpha   90.00
_cell.angle_beta   90.00
_cell.angle_gamma   90.00
#
_symmetry.space_group_name_H-M   'P 1'
#
loop_
_entity.id
_entity.type
_entity.pdbx_description
1 polymer ?
#
loop_
_entity_poly.entity_id
_entity_poly.type
_entity_poly.pdbx_seq_one_letter_code
_entity_poly.pdbx_strand_id
1 'polypeptide(L)'
;MINVPAVWFTNMDNPKRHEKIPLYRKYSPAEYPKYDNYDAIEVGKVAEIPVDYDGAMGVPITFLDKYNPAQFEIVGMCENKDLYGLKTRTYTTKECKAAYFKHFGKNGTYDLNAAGVIKGKKVYQRLLIKRKP
;
A
#
# COMPACT_ATOMS: atom_id res chain seq x y z
N MET A 1 10.03 -17.52 -23.33
CA MET A 1 8.64 -17.09 -23.02
C MET A 1 8.53 -17.09 -21.51
N ILE A 2 8.26 -15.96 -20.87
CA ILE A 2 8.09 -15.90 -19.41
C ILE A 2 6.63 -16.25 -19.13
N ASN A 3 6.37 -17.30 -18.35
CA ASN A 3 5.02 -17.61 -17.89
C ASN A 3 4.52 -16.44 -17.03
N VAL A 4 3.49 -15.75 -17.49
CA VAL A 4 2.77 -14.76 -16.67
C VAL A 4 1.65 -15.53 -15.97
N PRO A 5 1.69 -15.67 -14.63
CA PRO A 5 0.60 -16.33 -13.92
C PRO A 5 -0.69 -15.50 -14.06
N ALA A 6 -1.76 -16.15 -14.50
CA ALA A 6 -3.11 -15.60 -14.48
C ALA A 6 -3.82 -16.06 -13.21
N VAL A 7 -4.48 -15.13 -12.50
CA VAL A 7 -5.23 -15.42 -11.27
C VAL A 7 -6.66 -14.93 -11.45
N TRP A 8 -7.64 -15.75 -11.05
CA TRP A 8 -9.05 -15.41 -11.05
C TRP A 8 -9.49 -15.01 -9.64
N PHE A 9 -10.18 -13.88 -9.53
CA PHE A 9 -10.77 -13.42 -8.27
C PHE A 9 -12.29 -13.54 -8.35
N THR A 10 -12.90 -14.02 -7.28
CA THR A 10 -14.35 -14.17 -7.17
C THR A 10 -14.83 -13.83 -5.77
N ASN A 11 -16.06 -13.36 -5.67
CA ASN A 11 -16.76 -13.20 -4.39
C ASN A 11 -17.43 -14.51 -3.92
N MET A 12 -17.44 -15.55 -4.75
CA MET A 12 -17.94 -16.88 -4.37
C MET A 12 -17.07 -17.47 -3.26
N ASP A 13 -17.74 -18.13 -2.32
CA ASP A 13 -17.06 -18.75 -1.20
C ASP A 13 -16.13 -19.88 -1.68
N ASN A 14 -14.92 -19.93 -1.12
CA ASN A 14 -13.91 -20.92 -1.48
C ASN A 14 -12.94 -21.12 -0.31
N PRO A 15 -12.32 -22.30 -0.14
CA PRO A 15 -11.46 -22.58 1.02
C PRO A 15 -10.30 -21.58 1.19
N LYS A 16 -9.69 -21.15 0.08
CA LYS A 16 -8.51 -20.29 0.08
C LYS A 16 -8.75 -18.94 0.76
N ARG A 17 -9.95 -18.35 0.61
CA ARG A 17 -10.30 -17.06 1.26
C ARG A 17 -10.42 -17.17 2.78
N HIS A 18 -10.43 -18.38 3.33
CA HIS A 18 -10.52 -18.62 4.77
C HIS A 18 -9.16 -18.96 5.40
N GLU A 19 -8.10 -19.09 4.59
CA GLU A 19 -6.74 -19.33 5.07
C GLU A 19 -6.20 -18.07 5.76
N LYS A 20 -5.75 -18.20 7.01
CA LYS A 20 -5.13 -17.08 7.73
C LYS A 20 -3.66 -16.96 7.36
N ILE A 21 -3.19 -15.75 7.14
CA ILE A 21 -1.76 -15.45 7.00
C ILE A 21 -1.13 -15.49 8.40
N PRO A 22 -0.11 -16.32 8.66
CA PRO A 22 0.59 -16.30 9.94
C PRO A 22 1.40 -15.01 10.07
N LEU A 23 1.17 -14.27 11.16
CA LEU A 23 1.82 -12.99 11.44
C LEU A 23 2.81 -13.17 12.58
N TYR A 24 4.07 -12.77 12.36
CA TYR A 24 5.16 -12.98 13.31
C TYR A 24 6.16 -11.82 13.37
N ARG A 25 6.07 -10.85 12.45
CA ARG A 25 6.89 -9.64 12.50
C ARG A 25 6.34 -8.68 13.56
N LYS A 26 7.22 -7.88 14.16
CA LYS A 26 6.84 -6.79 15.05
C LYS A 26 7.07 -5.46 14.36
N TYR A 27 6.21 -4.49 14.62
CA TYR A 27 6.31 -3.16 14.10
C TYR A 27 7.57 -2.46 14.64
N SER A 28 8.29 -1.80 13.73
CA SER A 28 9.29 -0.80 14.06
C SER A 28 9.19 0.38 13.08
N PRO A 29 9.28 1.63 13.53
CA PRO A 29 9.21 2.79 12.64
C PRO A 29 10.30 2.82 11.55
N ALA A 30 11.41 2.13 11.78
CA ALA A 30 12.52 2.04 10.84
C ALA A 30 12.22 1.10 9.66
N GLU A 31 11.61 -0.06 9.93
CA GLU A 31 11.27 -1.06 8.91
C GLU A 31 9.94 -0.76 8.21
N TYR A 32 9.01 -0.14 8.92
CA TYR A 32 7.65 0.16 8.45
C TYR A 32 7.42 1.68 8.46
N PRO A 33 8.06 2.42 7.53
CA PRO A 33 7.92 3.87 7.47
C PRO A 33 6.47 4.26 7.20
N LYS A 34 6.02 5.35 7.82
CA LYS A 34 4.72 5.96 7.51
C LYS A 34 4.76 6.65 6.15
N TYR A 35 3.61 6.72 5.51
CA TYR A 35 3.43 7.57 4.34
C TYR A 35 3.36 9.05 4.74
N ASP A 36 3.85 9.89 3.84
CA ASP A 36 3.75 11.34 3.93
C ASP A 36 2.32 11.83 3.62
N ASN A 37 1.54 11.05 2.86
CA ASN A 37 0.23 11.43 2.30
C ASN A 37 -0.94 10.50 2.63
N TYR A 38 -0.71 9.52 3.49
CA TYR A 38 -1.75 8.64 4.05
C TYR A 38 -1.43 8.35 5.52
N ASP A 39 -2.45 8.19 6.37
CA ASP A 39 -2.25 7.69 7.73
C ASP A 39 -2.15 6.15 7.73
N ALA A 40 -1.05 5.66 7.15
CA ALA A 40 -0.74 4.23 7.06
C ALA A 40 0.78 4.01 7.06
N ILE A 41 1.19 2.79 7.41
CA ILE A 41 2.57 2.33 7.26
C ILE A 41 2.77 1.60 5.94
N GLU A 42 3.97 1.68 5.37
CA GLU A 42 4.38 0.85 4.23
C GLU A 42 4.80 -0.54 4.70
N VAL A 43 4.21 -1.56 4.08
CA VAL A 43 4.54 -2.96 4.28
C VAL A 43 4.93 -3.53 2.92
N GLY A 44 6.24 -3.67 2.70
CA GLY A 44 6.79 -4.04 1.39
C GLY A 44 6.38 -5.44 0.91
N LYS A 45 6.07 -6.36 1.84
CA LYS A 45 5.69 -7.75 1.54
C LYS A 45 4.59 -8.25 2.47
N VAL A 46 3.70 -9.09 1.95
CA VAL A 46 2.62 -9.72 2.73
C VAL A 46 3.15 -10.52 3.92
N ALA A 47 4.29 -11.21 3.76
CA ALA A 47 4.91 -11.98 4.84
C ALA A 47 5.52 -11.11 5.96
N GLU A 48 5.60 -9.80 5.76
CA GLU A 48 6.16 -8.84 6.70
C GLU A 48 5.08 -8.05 7.45
N ILE A 49 3.79 -8.36 7.26
CA ILE A 49 2.70 -7.69 8.00
C ILE A 49 2.95 -7.85 9.51
N PRO A 50 3.07 -6.74 10.27
CA PRO A 50 3.34 -6.78 11.70
C PRO A 50 2.16 -7.33 12.51
N VAL A 51 2.47 -8.10 13.56
CA VAL A 51 1.51 -8.75 14.45
C VAL A 51 0.90 -7.76 15.46
N ASP A 52 1.55 -6.65 15.72
CA ASP A 52 1.29 -5.69 16.81
C ASP A 52 0.95 -4.28 16.30
N TYR A 53 0.39 -4.17 15.08
CA TYR A 53 -0.04 -2.90 14.49
C TYR A 53 -1.50 -2.98 14.01
N ASP A 54 -2.36 -2.17 14.63
CA ASP A 54 -3.80 -2.13 14.34
C ASP A 54 -4.21 -1.01 13.38
N GLY A 55 -3.26 -0.11 13.05
CA GLY A 55 -3.48 0.97 12.08
C GLY A 55 -3.60 0.49 10.64
N ALA A 56 -3.84 1.42 9.72
CA ALA A 56 -3.87 1.08 8.30
C ALA A 56 -2.46 0.72 7.78
N MET A 57 -2.39 -0.30 6.94
CA MET A 57 -1.16 -0.82 6.36
C MET A 57 -1.27 -0.83 4.83
N GLY A 58 -0.32 -0.19 4.16
CA GLY A 58 -0.14 -0.29 2.72
C GLY A 58 0.59 -1.59 2.36
N VAL A 59 -0.13 -2.52 1.74
CA VAL A 59 0.41 -3.82 1.31
C VAL A 59 0.45 -3.91 -0.22
N PRO A 60 1.30 -4.78 -0.82
CA PRO A 60 1.30 -4.99 -2.27
C PRO A 60 -0.07 -5.44 -2.77
N ILE A 61 -0.45 -5.09 -4.01
CA ILE A 61 -1.70 -5.57 -4.63
C ILE A 61 -1.78 -7.10 -4.66
N THR A 62 -0.63 -7.79 -4.73
CA THR A 62 -0.55 -9.26 -4.64
C THR A 62 -1.04 -9.83 -3.30
N PHE A 63 -1.29 -9.00 -2.28
CA PHE A 63 -2.01 -9.38 -1.07
C PHE A 63 -3.36 -10.05 -1.35
N LEU A 64 -4.04 -9.68 -2.44
CA LEU A 64 -5.33 -10.28 -2.83
C LEU A 64 -5.24 -11.79 -3.03
N ASP A 65 -4.07 -12.33 -3.38
CA ASP A 65 -3.85 -13.77 -3.51
C ASP A 65 -4.03 -14.53 -2.18
N LYS A 66 -3.77 -13.86 -1.05
CA LYS A 66 -3.83 -14.41 0.31
C LYS A 66 -4.89 -13.74 1.18
N TYR A 67 -5.82 -13.02 0.55
CA TYR A 67 -6.78 -12.21 1.28
C TYR A 67 -7.79 -13.10 2.01
N ASN A 68 -7.90 -12.86 3.32
CA ASN A 68 -8.91 -13.45 4.17
C ASN A 68 -9.77 -12.35 4.84
N PRO A 69 -11.07 -12.25 4.50
CA PRO A 69 -11.95 -11.19 5.01
C PRO A 69 -12.32 -11.34 6.49
N ALA A 70 -12.04 -12.49 7.11
CA ALA A 70 -12.13 -12.66 8.56
C ALA A 70 -10.88 -12.17 9.30
N GLN A 71 -9.73 -12.05 8.61
CA GLN A 71 -8.48 -11.58 9.19
C GLN A 71 -8.22 -10.09 8.92
N PHE A 72 -8.58 -9.60 7.72
CA PHE A 72 -8.31 -8.25 7.29
C PHE A 72 -9.53 -7.61 6.61
N GLU A 73 -9.63 -6.30 6.76
CA GLU A 73 -10.52 -5.43 6.01
C GLU A 73 -9.69 -4.65 4.98
N ILE A 74 -10.18 -4.58 3.73
CA ILE A 74 -9.62 -3.69 2.71
C ILE A 74 -10.36 -2.35 2.82
N VAL A 75 -9.64 -1.29 3.20
CA VAL A 75 -10.24 0.03 3.42
C VAL A 75 -10.09 0.96 2.21
N GLY A 76 -9.17 0.65 1.29
CA GLY A 76 -8.96 1.43 0.08
C GLY A 76 -7.63 1.10 -0.59
N MET A 77 -7.09 2.06 -1.34
CA MET A 77 -5.76 1.96 -1.93
C MET A 77 -5.12 3.35 -2.05
N CYS A 78 -3.79 3.37 -2.17
CA CYS A 78 -3.07 4.61 -2.45
C CYS A 78 -3.21 4.96 -3.94
N GLU A 79 -4.13 5.88 -4.26
CA GLU A 79 -4.48 6.24 -5.64
C GLU A 79 -4.51 7.76 -5.89
N ASN A 80 -4.93 8.18 -7.09
CA ASN A 80 -4.77 9.57 -7.54
C ASN A 80 -5.93 10.47 -7.10
N LYS A 81 -7.19 10.00 -7.20
CA LYS A 81 -8.39 10.85 -7.14
C LYS A 81 -9.02 11.01 -5.74
N ASP A 82 -8.46 10.36 -4.72
CA ASP A 82 -9.01 10.30 -3.34
C ASP A 82 -10.44 9.74 -3.26
N LEU A 83 -10.71 8.68 -4.02
CA LEU A 83 -11.98 7.96 -4.10
C LEU A 83 -12.44 7.38 -2.75
N TYR A 84 -11.51 7.17 -1.82
CA TYR A 84 -11.77 6.59 -0.50
C TYR A 84 -11.75 7.63 0.63
N GLY A 85 -11.43 8.90 0.34
CA GLY A 85 -11.26 9.95 1.35
C GLY A 85 -10.14 9.66 2.36
N LEU A 86 -9.09 8.97 1.93
CA LEU A 86 -7.99 8.50 2.80
C LEU A 86 -6.72 9.35 2.66
N LYS A 87 -6.65 10.26 1.69
CA LYS A 87 -5.50 11.15 1.55
C LYS A 87 -5.43 12.13 2.72
N THR A 88 -4.30 12.13 3.41
CA THR A 88 -4.01 13.13 4.45
C THR A 88 -3.34 14.38 3.86
N ARG A 89 -2.79 14.26 2.65
CA ARG A 89 -2.12 15.35 1.95
C ARG A 89 -2.20 15.18 0.43
N THR A 90 -2.36 16.30 -0.27
CA THR A 90 -2.20 16.39 -1.72
C THR A 90 -1.02 17.29 -2.05
N TYR A 91 -0.11 16.83 -2.90
CA TYR A 91 1.04 17.60 -3.38
C TYR A 91 0.64 18.53 -4.52
N THR A 92 1.13 19.76 -4.47
CA THR A 92 0.96 20.74 -5.53
C THR A 92 1.83 20.41 -6.75
N THR A 93 1.49 20.98 -7.91
CA THR A 93 2.31 20.86 -9.12
C THR A 93 3.75 21.36 -8.91
N LYS A 94 3.94 22.40 -8.08
CA LYS A 94 5.27 22.93 -7.75
C LYS A 94 6.10 21.90 -6.99
N GLU A 95 5.51 21.25 -5.99
CA GLU A 95 6.18 20.18 -5.23
C GLU A 95 6.50 18.98 -6.11
N CYS A 96 5.59 18.56 -6.99
CA CYS A 96 5.82 17.46 -7.94
C CYS A 96 6.98 17.75 -8.92
N LYS A 97 7.10 18.98 -9.41
CA LYS A 97 8.24 19.42 -10.25
C LYS A 97 9.54 19.47 -9.46
N ALA A 98 9.51 20.01 -8.24
CA ALA A 98 10.67 20.07 -7.36
C ALA A 98 11.18 18.66 -6.99
N ALA A 99 10.27 17.73 -6.71
CA ALA A 99 10.60 16.34 -6.43
C ALA A 99 11.24 15.65 -7.65
N TYR A 100 10.73 15.90 -8.86
CA TYR A 100 11.34 15.39 -10.09
C TYR A 100 12.77 15.92 -10.26
N PHE A 101 12.98 17.23 -10.13
CA PHE A 101 14.30 17.83 -10.25
C PHE A 101 15.27 17.29 -9.17
N LYS A 102 14.82 17.18 -7.92
CA LYS A 102 15.62 16.62 -6.82
C LYS A 102 16.04 15.16 -7.08
N HIS A 103 15.18 14.38 -7.73
CA HIS A 103 15.44 12.95 -7.95
C HIS A 103 16.24 12.66 -9.23
N PHE A 104 16.02 13.43 -10.30
CA PHE A 104 16.56 13.16 -11.64
C PHE A 104 17.51 14.25 -12.17
N GLY A 105 17.67 15.38 -11.48
CA GLY A 105 18.58 16.47 -11.88
C GLY A 105 18.18 17.24 -13.14
N LYS A 106 16.94 17.04 -13.63
CA LYS A 106 16.42 17.68 -14.85
C LYS A 106 14.97 18.10 -14.67
N ASN A 107 14.49 18.99 -15.54
CA ASN A 107 13.09 19.42 -15.51
C ASN A 107 12.15 18.28 -15.91
N GLY A 108 11.03 18.18 -15.22
CA GLY A 108 9.97 17.21 -15.47
C GLY A 108 8.94 17.25 -14.35
N THR A 109 8.00 16.30 -14.36
CA THR A 109 6.96 16.20 -13.33
C THR A 109 6.93 14.81 -12.76
N TYR A 110 7.02 14.70 -11.44
CA TYR A 110 6.86 13.44 -10.71
C TYR A 110 5.54 13.52 -9.97
N ASP A 111 4.47 12.92 -10.52
CA ASP A 111 3.17 12.92 -9.87
C ASP A 111 3.21 12.09 -8.58
N LEU A 112 3.42 12.79 -7.48
CA LEU A 112 3.45 12.24 -6.11
C LEU A 112 2.05 11.85 -5.63
N ASN A 113 0.99 12.38 -6.24
CA ASN A 113 -0.37 12.05 -5.85
C ASN A 113 -0.84 10.71 -6.41
N ALA A 114 -0.09 10.09 -7.34
CA ALA A 114 -0.47 8.84 -7.99
C ALA A 114 -0.36 7.59 -7.10
N ALA A 115 0.32 7.67 -5.94
CA ALA A 115 0.51 6.56 -5.01
C ALA A 115 0.85 7.07 -3.60
N GLY A 116 1.20 6.15 -2.68
CA GLY A 116 1.76 6.49 -1.38
C GLY A 116 3.17 7.09 -1.54
N VAL A 117 3.53 8.06 -0.70
CA VAL A 117 4.82 8.75 -0.75
C VAL A 117 5.58 8.53 0.55
N ILE A 118 6.86 8.20 0.43
CA ILE A 118 7.77 8.08 1.57
C ILE A 118 9.00 8.93 1.28
N LYS A 119 9.29 9.91 2.15
CA LYS A 119 10.45 10.81 2.02
C LYS A 119 10.50 11.48 0.63
N GLY A 120 9.34 11.90 0.12
CA GLY A 120 9.21 12.55 -1.19
C GLY A 120 9.41 11.65 -2.41
N LYS A 121 9.39 10.32 -2.25
CA LYS A 121 9.40 9.35 -3.35
C LYS A 121 8.11 8.54 -3.33
N LYS A 122 7.44 8.40 -4.48
CA LYS A 122 6.27 7.53 -4.59
C LYS A 122 6.71 6.07 -4.54
N VAL A 123 5.95 5.24 -3.85
CA VAL A 123 6.09 3.78 -3.90
C VAL A 123 5.20 3.18 -4.99
N TYR A 124 5.30 1.87 -5.21
CA TYR A 124 4.32 1.14 -6.02
C TYR A 124 2.91 1.31 -5.45
N GLN A 125 1.88 1.02 -6.25
CA GLN A 125 0.52 1.03 -5.71
C GLN A 125 0.35 -0.01 -4.59
N ARG A 126 -0.38 0.41 -3.56
CA ARG A 126 -0.61 -0.35 -2.34
C ARG A 126 -2.09 -0.39 -2.05
N LEU A 127 -2.57 -1.56 -1.64
CA LEU A 127 -3.87 -1.69 -0.99
C LEU A 127 -3.71 -1.26 0.46
N LEU A 128 -4.68 -0.52 0.98
CA LEU A 128 -4.75 -0.16 2.39
C LEU A 128 -5.62 -1.20 3.09
N ILE A 129 -5.05 -1.88 4.08
CA ILE A 129 -5.75 -2.89 4.88
C ILE A 129 -5.70 -2.54 6.36
N LYS A 130 -6.70 -3.00 7.11
CA LYS A 130 -6.71 -3.01 8.58
C LYS A 130 -6.94 -4.43 9.08
N ARG A 131 -6.36 -4.75 10.24
CA ARG A 131 -6.65 -6.02 10.90
C ARG A 131 -8.09 -5.99 11.43
N LYS A 132 -8.80 -7.11 11.32
CA LYS A 132 -10.05 -7.31 12.05
C LYS A 132 -9.76 -7.84 13.46
N PRO A 133 -10.44 -7.29 14.49
CA PRO A 133 -10.33 -7.77 15.86
C PRO A 133 -10.77 -9.22 16.02
#